data_AF-A0A349BTA0-F1
#
_entry.id   AF-A0A349BTA0-F1
#
_cell.length_a   1.000
_cell.length_b   1.000
_cell.length_c   1.000
_cell.angle_alpha   90.00
_cell.angle_beta   90.00
_cell.angle_gamma   90.00
#
_symmetry.space_group_name_H-M   'P 1'
#
loop_
_entity.id
_entity.type
_entity.pdbx_description
1 polymer ?
#
loop_
_entity_poly.entity_id
_entity_poly.type
_entity_poly.pdbx_seq_one_letter_code
_entity_poly.pdbx_strand_id
1 'polypeptide(L)' 'DDVKCSHGCTIGQLDEEALFYLRSRGIPKKEAKALMTYAFANNVLESVQLPSLKKRINGQIAKKLGVNLGFEL' A
#
# COMPACT_ATOMS: atom_id res chain seq x y z
N ASP A 1 17.03 -34.65 10.21
CA ASP A 1 16.12 -33.77 9.48
C ASP A 1 16.89 -32.78 8.64
N ASP A 2 16.72 -32.87 7.33
CA ASP A 2 17.43 -32.06 6.33
C ASP A 2 16.52 -30.90 5.92
N VAL A 3 16.51 -29.84 6.73
CA VAL A 3 15.65 -28.66 6.51
C VAL A 3 16.48 -27.44 6.13
N LYS A 4 16.01 -26.70 5.12
CA LYS A 4 16.57 -25.39 4.74
C LYS A 4 15.60 -24.29 5.14
N CYS A 5 16.09 -23.35 5.96
CA CYS A 5 15.35 -22.19 6.41
C CYS A 5 16.12 -20.90 6.05
N SER A 6 15.41 -19.87 5.61
CA SER A 6 15.95 -18.53 5.37
C SER A 6 14.97 -17.46 5.87
N HIS A 7 15.51 -16.35 6.37
CA HIS A 7 14.77 -15.17 6.82
C HIS A 7 15.46 -13.91 6.28
N GLY A 8 14.67 -12.92 5.87
CA GLY A 8 15.14 -11.58 5.54
C GLY A 8 14.15 -10.53 6.06
N CYS A 9 14.67 -9.35 6.40
CA CYS A 9 13.89 -8.18 6.79
C CYS A 9 14.47 -6.96 6.08
N THR A 10 13.61 -6.10 5.56
CA THR A 10 13.99 -4.83 4.94
C THR A 10 13.24 -3.69 5.60
N ILE A 11 13.93 -2.57 5.78
CA ILE A 11 13.37 -1.31 6.26
C ILE A 11 13.76 -0.21 5.29
N GLY A 12 12.85 0.71 5.02
CA GLY A 12 13.07 1.80 4.07
C GLY A 12 12.10 2.95 4.32
N GLN A 13 12.41 4.09 3.71
CA GLN A 13 11.54 5.25 3.65
C GLN A 13 10.80 5.26 2.30
N LEU A 14 9.78 6.12 2.19
CA LEU A 14 9.15 6.36 0.89
C LEU A 14 10.16 7.00 -0.07
N ASP A 15 10.09 6.61 -1.34
CA ASP A 15 10.88 7.19 -2.41
C ASP A 15 10.43 8.65 -2.66
N GLU A 16 11.32 9.60 -2.39
CA GLU A 16 11.04 11.02 -2.55
C GLU A 16 10.94 11.45 -4.02
N GLU A 17 11.61 10.75 -4.96
CA GLU A 17 11.46 11.00 -6.40
C GLU A 17 10.09 10.55 -6.90
N ALA A 18 9.64 9.37 -6.46
CA ALA A 18 8.30 8.87 -6.74
C ALA A 18 7.23 9.80 -6.13
N LEU A 19 7.44 10.28 -4.90
CA LEU A 19 6.56 11.25 -4.26
C LEU A 19 6.53 12.57 -5.04
N PHE A 20 7.68 13.08 -5.48
CA PHE A 20 7.78 14.28 -6.31
C PHE A 20 7.05 14.09 -7.64
N TYR A 21 7.22 12.95 -8.29
CA TYR A 21 6.54 12.63 -9.55
C TYR A 21 5.02 12.59 -9.41
N LEU A 22 4.48 11.97 -8.36
CA LEU A 22 3.04 11.98 -8.10
C LEU A 22 2.53 13.40 -7.86
N ARG A 23 3.29 14.21 -7.11
CA ARG A 23 2.93 15.60 -6.81
C ARG A 23 2.98 16.51 -8.03
N SER A 24 3.92 16.31 -8.95
CA SER A 24 4.02 17.10 -10.19
C SER A 24 2.83 16.84 -11.13
N ARG A 25 2.16 15.70 -10.98
CA ARG A 25 0.88 15.37 -11.65
C ARG A 25 -0.35 15.93 -10.93
N GLY A 26 -0.18 16.76 -9.90
CA GLY A 26 -1.27 17.42 -9.19
C GLY A 26 -1.86 16.60 -8.04
N ILE A 27 -1.29 15.44 -7.70
CA ILE A 27 -1.75 14.64 -6.56
C ILE A 27 -1.29 15.33 -5.26
N PRO A 28 -2.18 15.65 -4.32
CA PRO A 28 -1.77 16.28 -3.09
C PRO A 28 -0.89 15.35 -2.25
N LYS A 29 0.01 15.93 -1.45
CA LYS A 29 1.10 15.20 -0.77
C LYS A 29 0.58 14.06 0.11
N LYS A 30 -0.58 14.25 0.75
CA LYS A 30 -1.18 13.27 1.65
C LYS A 30 -1.67 12.04 0.87
N GLU A 31 -2.36 12.27 -0.23
CA GLU A 31 -2.89 11.26 -1.15
C GLU A 31 -1.75 10.53 -1.86
N ALA A 32 -0.69 11.24 -2.27
CA ALA A 32 0.49 10.63 -2.90
C ALA A 32 1.20 9.66 -1.94
N LYS A 33 1.42 10.06 -0.68
CA LYS A 33 1.98 9.15 0.34
C LYS A 33 1.07 7.95 0.59
N ALA A 34 -0.24 8.19 0.72
CA ALA A 34 -1.20 7.12 0.95
C ALA A 34 -1.24 6.12 -0.21
N LEU A 35 -1.14 6.60 -1.46
CA LEU A 35 -1.08 5.76 -2.66
C LEU A 35 0.16 4.88 -2.66
N MET A 36 1.34 5.43 -2.33
CA MET A 36 2.58 4.65 -2.25
C MET A 36 2.51 3.59 -1.14
N THR A 37 2.00 3.95 0.04
CA THR A 37 1.80 2.99 1.14
C THR A 37 0.77 1.91 0.78
N TYR A 38 -0.31 2.30 0.11
CA TYR A 38 -1.32 1.36 -0.39
C TYR A 38 -0.71 0.39 -1.40
N ALA A 39 0.08 0.87 -2.37
CA ALA A 39 0.74 0.03 -3.36
C ALA A 39 1.64 -1.03 -2.71
N PHE A 40 2.39 -0.65 -1.66
CA PHE A 40 3.18 -1.60 -0.88
C PHE A 40 2.30 -2.67 -0.21
N ALA A 41 1.23 -2.25 0.49
CA ALA A 41 0.30 -3.18 1.14
C ALA A 41 -0.46 -4.06 0.13
N ASN A 42 -0.77 -3.55 -1.06
CA ASN A 42 -1.55 -4.23 -2.08
C ASN A 42 -0.88 -5.53 -2.55
N ASN A 43 0.46 -5.57 -2.60
CA ASN A 43 1.20 -6.81 -2.92
C ASN A 43 0.80 -7.98 -2.01
N VAL A 44 0.51 -7.71 -0.72
CA VAL A 44 0.05 -8.74 0.21
C VAL A 44 -1.46 -8.98 0.06
N LEU A 45 -2.23 -7.92 -0.18
CA LEU A 45 -3.70 -8.00 -0.30
C LEU A 45 -4.17 -8.72 -1.56
N GLU A 46 -3.34 -8.82 -2.60
CA GLU A 46 -3.64 -9.63 -3.80
C GLU A 46 -3.90 -11.11 -3.47
N SER A 47 -3.35 -11.63 -2.37
CA SER A 47 -3.64 -12.98 -1.89
C SER A 47 -5.06 -13.16 -1.34
N VAL A 48 -5.77 -12.07 -1.02
CA VAL A 48 -7.12 -12.09 -0.47
C VAL A 48 -8.14 -12.28 -1.59
N GLN A 49 -8.58 -13.51 -1.79
CA GLN A 49 -9.50 -13.85 -2.88
C GLN A 49 -10.95 -13.42 -2.65
N LEU A 50 -11.38 -13.30 -1.38
CA LEU A 50 -12.76 -12.96 -1.06
C LEU A 50 -13.01 -11.44 -1.24
N PRO A 51 -13.84 -11.01 -2.21
CA PRO A 51 -13.98 -9.58 -2.54
C PRO A 51 -14.53 -8.73 -1.40
N SER A 52 -15.46 -9.28 -0.62
CA SER A 52 -16.03 -8.60 0.55
C SER A 52 -14.99 -8.32 1.64
N LEU A 53 -14.05 -9.25 1.83
CA LEU A 53 -12.95 -9.09 2.78
C LEU A 53 -11.93 -8.08 2.26
N LYS A 54 -11.57 -8.16 0.98
CA LYS A 54 -10.67 -7.19 0.33
C LYS A 54 -11.20 -5.77 0.47
N LYS A 55 -12.48 -5.54 0.16
CA LYS A 55 -13.16 -4.24 0.33
C LYS A 55 -13.13 -3.76 1.79
N ARG A 56 -13.37 -4.65 2.75
CA ARG A 56 -13.33 -4.31 4.18
C ARG A 56 -11.93 -3.90 4.63
N ILE A 57 -10.89 -4.63 4.22
CA ILE A 57 -9.50 -4.33 4.56
C ILE A 57 -9.08 -2.99 3.95
N ASN A 58 -9.43 -2.76 2.69
CA ASN A 58 -9.14 -1.51 2.00
C ASN A 58 -9.79 -0.30 2.66
N GLY A 59 -11.03 -0.43 3.13
CA GLY A 59 -11.69 0.60 3.95
C GLY A 59 -10.95 0.90 5.25
N GLN A 60 -10.40 -0.12 5.91
CA GLN A 60 -9.60 0.07 7.14
C GLN A 60 -8.26 0.76 6.85
N ILE A 61 -7.60 0.42 5.75
CA ILE A 61 -6.35 1.05 5.32
C ILE A 61 -6.61 2.53 5.00
N ALA A 62 -7.63 2.83 4.20
CA ALA A 62 -8.03 4.20 3.88
C ALA A 62 -8.29 5.03 5.15
N LYS A 63 -9.04 4.46 6.10
CA LYS A 63 -9.30 5.08 7.41
C LYS A 63 -8.02 5.37 8.20
N LYS A 64 -7.06 4.42 8.24
CA LYS A 64 -5.77 4.61 8.93
C LYS A 64 -4.89 5.66 8.27
N LEU A 65 -4.90 5.74 6.94
CA LEU A 65 -4.16 6.74 6.18
C LEU A 65 -4.88 8.10 6.15
N GLY A 66 -6.14 8.16 6.60
CA GLY A 66 -6.94 9.37 6.67
C GLY A 66 -7.28 9.94 5.28
N VAL A 67 -7.35 9.11 4.25
CA VAL A 67 -7.66 9.50 2.88
C VAL A 67 -8.88 8.74 2.36
N ASN A 68 -9.53 9.29 1.34
CA ASN A 68 -10.51 8.56 0.56
C ASN A 68 -9.83 8.08 -0.74
N LEU A 69 -9.46 6.80 -0.78
CA LEU A 69 -8.96 6.16 -2.01
C LEU A 69 -10.17 5.93 -2.91
N GLY A 70 -10.49 6.90 -3.78
CA GLY A 70 -11.68 6.90 -4.64
C GLY A 70 -11.69 5.86 -5.76
N PHE A 71 -11.00 4.73 -5.59
CA PHE A 71 -10.98 3.62 -6.53
C PHE A 71 -11.88 2.50 -6.01
N GLU A 72 -12.66 1.87 -6.89
CA GLU A 72 -13.29 0.59 -6.57
C GLU A 72 -12.18 -0.49 -6.50
N LEU A 73 -11.84 -0.95 -5.30
CA LEU A 73 -10.77 -1.91 -5.03
C LEU A 73 -11.24 -3.37 -4.92
#